data_AF-A0A1H8S4H3-F1
#
_entry.id   AF-A0A1H8S4H3-F1
#
_cell.length_a   1.000
_cell.length_b   1.000
_cell.length_c   1.000
_cell.angle_alpha   90.00
_cell.angle_beta   90.00
_cell.angle_gamma   90.00
#
_symmetry.space_group_name_H-M   'P 1'
#
loop_
_entity.id
_entity.type
_entity.pdbx_description
1 polymer ?
#
loop_
_entity_poly.entity_id
_entity_poly.type
_entity_poly.pdbx_seq_one_letter_code
_entity_poly.pdbx_strand_id
1 'polypeptide(L)'
;FHATVFLSNLQEIISKPAQEKIHHEVSKRKYDYQINKNTAIGIMKNRVIGLLLFKDPEKILIQLQNLFAQYIEPVRPNRKLPRVKKLKRRSGKYKTLTNYKRAI
;
A
#
# COMPACT_ATOMS: atom_id res chain seq x y z
N PHE A 1 -18.31 4.38 2.46
CA PHE A 1 -17.75 4.91 1.20
C PHE A 1 -16.73 6.02 1.47
N HIS A 2 -17.12 7.17 2.03
CA HIS A 2 -16.22 8.32 2.25
C HIS A 2 -14.98 8.02 3.09
N ALA A 3 -15.13 7.36 4.24
CA ALA A 3 -13.99 7.00 5.09
C ALA A 3 -12.96 6.12 4.37
N THR A 4 -13.40 5.20 3.52
CA THR A 4 -12.51 4.33 2.74
C THR A 4 -11.71 5.12 1.71
N VAL A 5 -12.35 6.08 1.03
CA VAL A 5 -11.67 6.96 0.06
C VAL A 5 -10.67 7.85 0.78
N PHE A 6 -11.07 8.46 1.89
CA PHE A 6 -10.18 9.26 2.73
C PHE A 6 -8.96 8.48 3.19
N LEU A 7 -9.15 7.28 3.76
CA LEU A 7 -8.05 6.43 4.21
C LEU A 7 -7.13 6.01 3.06
N SER A 8 -7.69 5.72 1.87
CA SER A 8 -6.88 5.37 0.71
C SER A 8 -6.00 6.54 0.25
N ASN A 9 -6.55 7.75 0.24
CA ASN A 9 -5.81 8.96 -0.12
C ASN A 9 -4.73 9.26 0.93
N LEU A 10 -5.06 9.13 2.21
CA LEU A 10 -4.12 9.33 3.31
C LEU A 10 -2.97 8.33 3.24
N GLN A 11 -3.27 7.04 2.99
CA GLN A 11 -2.25 6.01 2.80
C GLN A 11 -1.30 6.37 1.64
N GLU A 12 -1.84 6.87 0.52
CA GLU A 12 -1.02 7.28 -0.62
C GLU A 12 -0.08 8.44 -0.25
N ILE A 13 -0.57 9.45 0.47
CA ILE A 13 0.23 10.59 0.93
C ILE A 13 1.39 10.13 1.81
N ILE A 14 1.10 9.27 2.80
CA ILE A 14 2.12 8.75 3.73
C ILE A 14 3.16 7.88 3.00
N SER A 15 2.76 7.24 1.90
CA SER A 15 3.64 6.32 1.16
C SER A 15 4.65 7.04 0.27
N LYS A 16 4.41 8.29 -0.15
CA LYS A 16 5.31 9.00 -1.08
C LYS A 16 6.75 9.13 -0.55
N PRO A 17 7.02 9.61 0.68
CA PRO A 17 8.38 9.72 1.18
C PRO A 17 9.08 8.36 1.35
N ALA A 18 8.32 7.33 1.71
CA ALA A 18 8.84 5.97 1.81
C ALA A 18 9.21 5.41 0.43
N GLN A 19 8.40 5.68 -0.59
CA GLN A 19 8.63 5.26 -1.97
C GLN A 19 9.89 5.91 -2.56
N GLU A 20 10.12 7.20 -2.30
CA GLU A 20 11.35 7.90 -2.69
C GLU A 20 12.59 7.24 -2.10
N LYS A 21 12.58 6.93 -0.78
CA LYS A 21 13.67 6.19 -0.12
C LYS A 21 13.93 4.84 -0.79
N ILE A 22 12.87 4.08 -1.08
CA ILE A 22 12.98 2.79 -1.76
C ILE A 22 13.65 2.93 -3.12
N HIS A 23 13.29 3.93 -3.93
CA HIS A 23 13.88 4.14 -5.26
C HIS A 23 15.41 4.26 -5.21
N HIS A 24 15.94 4.96 -4.20
CA HIS A 24 17.38 5.06 -3.99
C HIS A 24 18.01 3.72 -3.58
N GLU A 25 17.40 3.02 -2.63
CA GLU A 25 17.91 1.74 -2.10
C GLU A 25 17.89 0.60 -3.12
N VAL A 26 16.88 0.57 -3.99
CA VAL A 26 16.69 -0.51 -4.98
C VAL A 26 17.27 -0.20 -6.35
N SER A 27 17.95 0.94 -6.53
CA SER A 27 18.55 1.38 -7.79
C SER A 27 19.42 0.33 -8.49
N LYS A 28 20.08 -0.57 -7.72
CA LYS A 28 20.94 -1.65 -8.24
C LYS A 28 20.19 -2.95 -8.55
N ARG A 29 18.89 -3.04 -8.27
CA ARG A 29 18.09 -4.26 -8.48
C ARG A 29 17.60 -4.34 -9.91
N LYS A 30 17.21 -5.54 -10.33
CA LYS A 30 16.72 -5.84 -11.69
C LYS A 30 15.44 -5.09 -12.08
N TYR A 31 14.60 -4.76 -11.10
CA TYR A 31 13.28 -4.16 -11.32
C TYR A 31 13.10 -2.94 -10.43
N ASP A 32 12.18 -2.07 -10.82
CA ASP A 32 11.60 -1.10 -9.91
C ASP A 32 10.74 -1.80 -8.87
N TYR A 33 10.65 -1.18 -7.69
CA TYR A 33 9.85 -1.70 -6.58
C TYR A 33 8.86 -0.63 -6.13
N GLN A 34 7.65 -1.06 -5.80
CA GLN A 34 6.61 -0.21 -5.25
C GLN A 34 6.16 -0.74 -3.88
N ILE A 35 5.70 0.14 -3.01
CA ILE A 35 5.07 -0.27 -1.75
C ILE A 35 3.83 -1.12 -2.05
N ASN A 36 3.71 -2.25 -1.35
CA ASN A 36 2.51 -3.08 -1.42
C ASN A 36 1.35 -2.38 -0.69
N LYS A 37 0.44 -1.80 -1.47
CA LYS A 37 -0.70 -1.01 -0.95
C LYS A 37 -1.62 -1.84 -0.03
N ASN A 38 -1.78 -3.14 -0.28
CA ASN A 38 -2.62 -4.00 0.56
C ASN A 38 -2.03 -4.15 1.97
N THR A 39 -0.72 -4.39 2.06
CA THR A 39 -0.05 -4.46 3.37
C THR A 39 0.01 -3.09 4.03
N ALA A 40 0.27 -2.02 3.28
CA ALA A 40 0.28 -0.65 3.80
C ALA A 40 -1.05 -0.27 4.46
N ILE A 41 -2.18 -0.53 3.80
CA ILE A 41 -3.52 -0.30 4.37
C ILE A 41 -3.73 -1.16 5.63
N GLY A 42 -3.31 -2.43 5.61
CA GLY A 42 -3.38 -3.34 6.76
C GLY A 42 -2.60 -2.82 7.97
N ILE A 43 -1.41 -2.28 7.74
CA ILE A 43 -0.55 -1.69 8.78
C ILE A 43 -1.12 -0.36 9.29
N MET A 44 -1.63 0.48 8.40
CA MET A 44 -2.12 1.83 8.69
C MET A 44 -3.42 1.80 9.50
N LYS A 45 -4.35 0.88 9.20
CA LYS A 45 -5.67 0.84 9.84
C LYS A 45 -5.61 0.78 11.38
N ASN A 46 -4.58 0.11 11.93
CA ASN A 46 -4.40 -0.05 13.37
C ASN A 46 -3.76 1.19 14.04
N ARG A 47 -3.20 2.12 13.26
CA ARG A 47 -2.42 3.27 13.75
C ARG A 47 -3.01 4.62 13.33
N VAL A 48 -3.96 4.63 12.41
CA VAL A 48 -4.54 5.87 11.85
C VAL A 48 -5.29 6.69 12.88
N ILE A 49 -5.94 6.05 13.86
CA ILE A 49 -6.63 6.75 14.95
C ILE A 49 -5.60 7.50 15.80
N GLY A 50 -4.51 6.84 16.18
CA GLY A 50 -3.41 7.48 16.92
C GLY A 50 -2.75 8.60 16.11
N LEU A 51 -2.55 8.40 14.81
CA LEU A 51 -2.00 9.41 13.91
C LEU A 51 -2.86 10.70 13.87
N LEU A 52 -4.18 10.58 13.96
CA LEU A 52 -5.10 11.73 13.87
C LEU A 52 -5.40 12.39 15.22
N LEU A 53 -5.32 11.65 16.33
CA LEU A 53 -5.81 12.11 17.64
C LEU A 53 -4.73 12.31 18.71
N PHE A 54 -3.51 11.78 18.54
CA PHE A 54 -2.47 11.91 19.56
C PHE A 54 -1.64 13.18 19.40
N LYS A 55 -1.00 13.62 20.50
CA LYS A 55 -0.15 14.81 20.54
C LYS A 55 1.11 14.71 19.68
N ASP A 56 1.61 13.49 19.44
CA ASP A 56 2.87 13.24 18.69
C ASP A 56 2.61 12.45 17.39
N PRO A 57 1.88 13.01 16.40
CA PRO A 57 1.54 12.28 15.17
C PRO A 57 2.78 11.97 14.30
N GLU A 58 3.83 12.79 14.40
CA GLU A 58 5.07 12.63 13.64
C GLU A 58 5.77 11.30 13.92
N LYS A 59 5.80 10.86 15.19
CA LYS A 59 6.40 9.56 15.56
C LYS A 59 5.68 8.41 14.88
N ILE A 60 4.35 8.46 14.85
CA ILE A 60 3.51 7.44 14.20
C ILE A 60 3.70 7.49 12.69
N LEU A 61 3.81 8.70 12.11
CA LEU A 61 4.05 8.90 10.69
C LEU A 61 5.38 8.28 10.25
N ILE A 62 6.46 8.55 10.97
CA ILE A 62 7.80 7.99 10.69
C ILE A 62 7.78 6.46 10.82
N GLN A 63 7.14 5.94 11.87
CA GLN A 63 6.97 4.49 12.04
C GLN A 63 6.20 3.86 10.87
N LEU A 64 5.11 4.49 10.41
CA LEU A 64 4.34 4.02 9.26
C LEU A 64 5.18 4.00 7.99
N GLN A 65 5.93 5.07 7.71
CA GLN A 65 6.82 5.14 6.55
C GLN A 65 7.87 4.02 6.56
N ASN A 66 8.51 3.79 7.71
CA ASN A 66 9.50 2.73 7.87
C ASN A 66 8.87 1.34 7.68
N LEU A 67 7.68 1.11 8.23
CA LEU A 67 6.94 -0.14 8.04
C LEU A 67 6.55 -0.33 6.58
N PHE A 68 6.09 0.70 5.88
CA PHE A 68 5.74 0.60 4.46
C PHE A 68 6.95 0.25 3.60
N ALA A 69 8.12 0.81 3.90
CA ALA A 69 9.36 0.53 3.18
C ALA A 69 9.80 -0.94 3.27
N GLN A 70 9.43 -1.66 4.33
CA GLN A 70 9.72 -3.08 4.48
C GLN A 70 8.90 -3.98 3.55
N TYR A 71 7.70 -3.54 3.14
CA TYR A 71 6.78 -4.33 2.34
C TYR A 71 6.70 -3.81 0.90
N ILE A 72 7.73 -4.11 0.12
CA ILE A 72 7.83 -3.74 -1.30
C ILE A 72 7.57 -4.91 -2.24
N GLU A 73 6.97 -4.62 -3.39
CA GLU A 73 6.75 -5.57 -4.48
C GLU A 73 7.40 -5.08 -5.78
N PRO A 74 8.01 -5.98 -6.57
CA PRO A 74 8.63 -5.61 -7.85
C PRO A 74 7.57 -5.29 -8.91
N VAL A 75 7.74 -4.16 -9.58
CA VAL A 75 7.04 -3.81 -10.81
C VAL A 75 7.75 -4.54 -11.96
N ARG A 76 7.15 -5.65 -12.39
CA ARG A 76 7.74 -6.53 -13.43
C ARG A 76 7.16 -6.18 -14.81
N PRO A 77 7.87 -5.39 -15.64
CA PRO A 77 7.50 -5.26 -17.05
C PRO A 77 7.66 -6.61 -17.75
N ASN A 78 6.88 -6.84 -18.81
CA ASN A 78 7.03 -8.01 -19.70
C ASN A 78 6.95 -9.38 -19.00
N ARG A 79 5.89 -9.61 -18.21
CA ARG A 79 5.67 -10.93 -17.60
C ARG A 79 5.46 -12.00 -18.67
N LYS A 80 6.23 -13.09 -18.61
CA LYS A 80 6.05 -14.29 -19.46
C LYS A 80 4.61 -14.81 -19.43
N LEU A 81 3.97 -14.74 -18.27
CA LEU A 81 2.54 -14.99 -18.10
C LEU A 81 1.86 -13.68 -17.65
N PRO A 82 1.17 -12.97 -18.56
CA PRO A 82 0.51 -11.73 -18.22
C PRO A 82 -0.64 -11.97 -17.23
N ARG A 83 -0.86 -11.02 -16.32
CA ARG A 83 -2.00 -11.09 -15.40
C ARG A 83 -3.28 -10.84 -16.20
N VAL A 84 -4.11 -11.86 -16.36
CA VAL A 84 -5.45 -11.72 -16.95
C VAL A 84 -6.34 -10.93 -15.97
N LYS A 85 -6.64 -9.68 -16.31
CA LYS A 85 -7.59 -8.86 -15.54
C LYS A 85 -9.02 -9.36 -15.84
N LYS A 86 -9.60 -10.12 -14.92
CA LYS A 86 -11.02 -10.52 -15.03
C LYS A 86 -11.91 -9.28 -15.05
N LEU A 87 -12.86 -9.22 -15.98
CA LEU A 87 -13.86 -8.16 -16.06
C LEU A 87 -14.56 -8.02 -14.70
N LYS A 88 -14.55 -6.81 -14.12
CA LYS A 88 -15.31 -6.56 -12.89
C LYS A 88 -16.78 -6.45 -13.28
N ARG A 89 -17.65 -7.35 -12.77
CA ARG A 89 -19.11 -7.19 -12.87
C ARG A 89 -19.49 -5.85 -12.28
N ARG A 90 -20.08 -4.95 -13.08
CA ARG A 90 -20.49 -3.60 -12.66
C ARG A 90 -21.72 -3.63 -11.73
N SER A 91 -22.55 -4.68 -11.83
CA SER A 91 -23.84 -4.81 -11.12
C SER A 91 -23.88 -5.82 -9.97
N GLY A 92 -22.73 -6.35 -9.52
CA GLY A 92 -22.69 -7.32 -8.41
C GLY A 92 -22.56 -6.62 -7.05
N LYS A 93 -23.55 -6.80 -6.15
CA LYS A 93 -23.54 -6.27 -4.77
C LYS A 93 -22.32 -6.75 -3.96
N TYR A 94 -21.88 -7.98 -4.19
CA TYR A 94 -20.73 -8.58 -3.52
C TYR A 94 -19.74 -9.12 -4.54
N LYS A 95 -18.46 -8.80 -4.32
CA LYS A 95 -17.35 -9.35 -5.10
C LYS A 95 -16.36 -9.99 -4.14
N THR A 96 -16.17 -11.30 -4.26
CA THR A 96 -15.08 -11.98 -3.58
C THR A 96 -13.76 -11.54 -4.23
N LEU A 97 -12.86 -10.93 -3.45
CA LEU A 97 -11.51 -10.65 -3.95
C LEU A 97 -10.77 -11.99 -3.97
N THR A 98 -10.38 -12.45 -5.16
CA THR A 98 -9.69 -13.73 -5.36
C THR A 98 -8.21 -13.70 -4.95
N ASN A 99 -7.79 -12.68 -4.20
CA ASN A 99 -6.38 -12.44 -3.85
C ASN A 99 -6.22 -11.97 -2.40
N TYR A 100 -7.01 -12.52 -1.47
CA TYR A 100 -6.76 -12.33 -0.04
C TYR A 100 -5.64 -13.27 0.42
N LYS A 101 -4.38 -12.90 0.14
CA LYS A 101 -3.36 -13.17 1.16
C LYS A 101 -3.74 -12.23 2.31
N ARG A 102 -4.04 -12.77 3.50
CA ARG A 102 -4.32 -11.94 4.68
C ARG A 102 -3.15 -10.95 4.82
N ALA A 103 -3.46 -9.66 4.85
CA ALA A 103 -2.51 -8.68 5.36
C ALA A 103 -2.32 -9.01 6.84
N ILE A 104 -1.05 -9.06 7.28
CA ILE A 104 -0.63 -9.34 8.66
C ILE A 104 -1.34 -8.37 9.62
#